data_AF-A0AA42REP9-F1
#
_entry.id   AF-A0AA42REP9-F1
#
_cell.length_a   1.000
_cell.length_b   1.000
_cell.length_c   1.000
_cell.angle_alpha   90.00
_cell.angle_beta   90.00
_cell.angle_gamma   90.00
#
_symmetry.space_group_name_H-M   'P 1'
#
loop_
_entity.id
_entity.type
_entity.pdbx_description
1 polymer ?
#
loop_
_entity_poly.entity_id
_entity_poly.type
_entity_poly.pdbx_seq_one_letter_code
_entity_poly.pdbx_strand_id
1 'polypeptide(L)' 'HGTPYKFAPDDQTRVPMQVWMSPGFTKEKGVDMACLQQKAADTRYSHDNIFSSVLGIWDVKTSVYEKGLDIFSQCRNVQ' A
#
# COMPACT_ATOMS: atom_id res chain seq x y z
N HIS A 1 -8.86 -2.39 -20.06
CA HIS A 1 -9.07 -3.36 -21.17
C HIS A 1 -10.43 -4.05 -20.99
N GLY A 2 -10.77 -5.05 -21.81
CA GLY A 2 -12.10 -5.68 -21.80
C GLY A 2 -12.12 -7.21 -21.67
N THR A 3 -10.96 -7.85 -21.45
CA THR A 3 -10.93 -9.31 -21.29
C THR A 3 -11.55 -9.69 -19.94
N PRO A 4 -12.47 -10.68 -19.88
CA PRO A 4 -13.00 -11.13 -18.60
C PRO A 4 -11.86 -11.59 -17.68
N TYR A 5 -11.91 -11.19 -16.41
CA TYR A 5 -10.76 -11.29 -15.48
C TYR A 5 -10.14 -12.69 -15.42
N LYS A 6 -10.97 -13.74 -15.43
CA LYS A 6 -10.53 -15.14 -15.41
C LYS A 6 -9.63 -15.55 -16.59
N PHE A 7 -9.67 -14.79 -17.68
CA PHE A 7 -8.92 -15.04 -18.92
C PHE A 7 -7.97 -13.89 -19.27
N ALA A 8 -7.87 -12.87 -18.40
CA ALA A 8 -7.04 -11.70 -18.66
C ALA A 8 -5.55 -12.08 -18.54
N PRO A 9 -4.71 -11.73 -19.52
CA PRO A 9 -3.27 -11.97 -19.44
C PRO A 9 -2.63 -11.05 -18.38
N ASP A 10 -1.38 -11.36 -18.01
CA ASP A 10 -0.59 -10.55 -17.08
C ASP A 10 -0.54 -9.07 -17.50
N ASP A 11 -0.44 -8.76 -18.79
CA ASP A 11 -0.43 -7.38 -19.31
C ASP A 11 -1.69 -6.57 -18.96
N GLN A 12 -2.80 -7.23 -18.64
CA GLN A 12 -4.05 -6.58 -18.25
C GLN A 12 -4.32 -6.58 -16.74
N THR A 13 -3.54 -7.34 -15.95
CA THR A 13 -3.77 -7.54 -14.51
C THR A 13 -2.59 -7.14 -13.62
N ARG A 14 -1.35 -7.21 -14.14
CA ARG A 14 -0.14 -6.77 -13.45
C ARG A 14 0.12 -5.30 -13.80
N VAL A 15 -0.30 -4.41 -12.92
CA VAL A 15 -0.15 -2.96 -13.08
C VAL A 15 1.02 -2.42 -12.25
N PRO A 16 1.68 -1.35 -12.70
CA PRO A 16 2.71 -0.69 -11.90
C PRO A 16 2.08 0.12 -10.76
N MET A 17 2.78 0.18 -9.63
CA MET A 17 2.47 1.08 -8.52
C MET A 17 3.78 1.67 -8.00
N GLN A 18 3.77 2.97 -7.72
CA GLN A 18 4.89 3.69 -7.12
C GLN A 18 4.36 4.60 -6.01
N VAL A 19 5.15 4.75 -4.95
CA VAL A 19 4.85 5.66 -3.85
C VAL A 19 6.06 6.56 -3.63
N TRP A 20 5.80 7.86 -3.57
CA TRP A 20 6.77 8.87 -3.18
C TRP A 20 6.24 9.59 -1.94
N MET A 21 7.13 9.86 -0.99
CA MET A 21 6.83 10.62 0.22
C MET A 21 7.93 11.65 0.43
N SER A 22 7.55 12.86 0.82
CA SER A 22 8.54 13.88 1.17
C SER A 22 9.25 13.51 2.48
N PRO A 23 10.49 13.97 2.72
CA PRO A 23 11.19 13.68 3.98
C PRO A 23 10.42 14.12 5.23
N GLY A 24 9.70 15.25 5.14
CA GLY A 24 8.83 15.73 6.22
C GLY A 24 7.67 14.79 6.49
N PHE A 25 7.01 14.30 5.45
CA PHE A 25 5.90 13.36 5.58
C PHE A 25 6.35 12.00 6.11
N THR A 26 7.46 11.45 5.60
CA THR A 26 8.06 10.22 6.11
C THR A 26 8.36 10.32 7.60
N LYS A 27 8.93 11.45 8.05
CA LYS A 27 9.22 11.72 9.46
C LYS A 27 7.94 11.86 10.29
N GLU A 28 6.98 12.65 9.83
CA GLU A 28 5.71 12.88 10.54
C GLU A 28 4.93 11.57 10.73
N LYS A 29 4.85 10.75 9.68
CA LYS A 29 4.10 9.48 9.69
C LYS A 29 4.88 8.29 10.25
N GLY A 30 6.13 8.51 10.66
CA GLY A 30 6.99 7.47 11.24
C GLY A 30 7.26 6.30 10.29
N VAL A 31 7.32 6.56 8.98
CA VAL A 31 7.51 5.53 7.95
C VAL A 31 8.98 5.14 7.87
N ASP A 32 9.30 3.87 8.12
CA ASP A 32 10.58 3.27 7.80
C ASP A 32 10.65 2.97 6.30
N MET A 33 11.37 3.82 5.57
CA MET A 33 11.52 3.69 4.13
C MET A 33 12.33 2.46 3.71
N ALA A 34 13.26 1.97 4.54
CA ALA A 34 14.03 0.77 4.23
C ALA A 34 13.14 -0.48 4.34
N CYS A 35 12.33 -0.55 5.41
CA CYS A 35 11.28 -1.56 5.54
C CYS A 35 10.33 -1.53 4.33
N LEU A 36 9.84 -0.34 3.96
CA LEU A 36 8.87 -0.20 2.87
C LEU A 36 9.44 -0.65 1.52
N GLN A 37 10.70 -0.31 1.24
CA GLN A 37 11.39 -0.77 0.02
C GLN A 37 11.55 -2.29 0.00
N GLN A 38 11.94 -2.91 1.11
CA GLN A 38 12.03 -4.37 1.20
C GLN A 38 10.66 -5.03 0.99
N LYS A 39 9.61 -4.52 1.63
CA LYS A 39 8.24 -5.04 1.45
C LYS A 39 7.74 -4.89 0.02
N ALA A 40 8.10 -3.81 -0.67
CA ALA A 40 7.74 -3.60 -2.07
C ALA A 40 8.40 -4.64 -3.00
N ALA A 41 9.60 -5.12 -2.67
CA ALA A 41 10.31 -6.14 -3.44
C ALA A 41 9.77 -7.56 -3.18
N ASP A 42 9.44 -7.87 -1.93
CA ASP A 42 9.18 -9.25 -1.50
C ASP A 42 7.69 -9.62 -1.41
N THR A 43 6.79 -8.65 -1.51
CA THR A 43 5.34 -8.86 -1.27
C THR A 43 4.51 -8.57 -2.52
N ARG A 44 3.49 -9.40 -2.76
CA ARG A 44 2.48 -9.13 -3.80
C ARG A 44 1.35 -8.28 -3.22
N TYR A 45 0.94 -7.27 -3.97
CA TYR A 45 -0.17 -6.38 -3.65
C TYR A 45 -1.21 -6.37 -4.77
N SER A 46 -2.43 -5.96 -4.43
CA SER A 46 -3.52 -5.73 -5.37
C SER A 46 -4.20 -4.39 -5.09
N HIS A 47 -5.26 -4.07 -5.84
CA HIS A 47 -6.10 -2.91 -5.53
C HIS A 47 -6.81 -3.01 -4.17
N ASP A 48 -6.94 -4.23 -3.60
CA ASP A 48 -7.56 -4.44 -2.28
C ASP A 48 -6.79 -3.68 -1.19
N ASN A 49 -5.50 -3.44 -1.40
CA ASN A 49 -4.64 -2.74 -0.46
C ASN A 49 -4.82 -1.22 -0.47
N ILE A 50 -5.34 -0.63 -1.54
CA ILE A 50 -5.33 0.84 -1.71
C ILE A 50 -6.20 1.52 -0.65
N PHE A 51 -7.40 0.99 -0.40
CA PHE A 51 -8.38 1.62 0.48
C PHE A 51 -7.86 1.77 1.91
N SER A 52 -7.47 0.66 2.54
CA SER A 52 -6.93 0.69 3.90
C SER A 52 -5.59 1.42 3.98
N SER A 53 -4.75 1.37 2.93
CA SER A 53 -3.47 2.11 2.93
C SER A 53 -3.68 3.63 2.96
N VAL A 54 -4.67 4.15 2.22
CA VAL A 54 -5.01 5.58 2.25
C VAL A 54 -5.58 5.95 3.62
N LEU A 55 -6.53 5.19 4.15
CA LEU A 55 -7.06 5.47 5.50
C LEU A 55 -5.97 5.43 6.57
N GLY A 56 -5.11 4.42 6.50
CA GLY A 56 -4.02 4.19 7.45
C GLY A 56 -3.01 5.33 7.45
N ILE A 57 -2.47 5.71 6.29
CA ILE A 57 -1.43 6.75 6.21
C ILE A 57 -1.92 8.15 6.65
N TRP A 58 -3.23 8.38 6.58
CA TRP A 58 -3.89 9.61 7.06
C TRP A 58 -4.46 9.49 8.48
N ASP A 59 -4.19 8.39 9.19
CA ASP A 59 -4.59 8.17 10.58
C ASP A 59 -6.10 8.20 10.82
N VAL A 60 -6.90 7.81 9.80
CA VAL A 60 -8.36 7.79 9.88
C VAL A 60 -8.85 6.64 10.75
N LYS A 61 -9.64 6.95 11.78
CA LYS A 61 -10.29 5.95 12.65
C LYS A 61 -11.67 5.61 12.10
N THR A 62 -11.85 4.38 11.63
CA THR A 62 -13.12 3.89 11.09
C THR A 62 -13.23 2.38 11.23
N SER A 63 -14.45 1.86 11.34
CA SER A 63 -14.71 0.42 11.49
C SER A 63 -14.36 -0.41 10.26
N VAL A 64 -14.24 0.23 9.08
CA VAL A 64 -13.90 -0.42 7.80
C VAL A 64 -12.40 -0.41 7.52
N TYR A 65 -11.56 0.11 8.43
CA TYR A 65 -10.11 0.04 8.27
C TYR A 65 -9.62 -1.37 8.60
N GLU A 66 -8.96 -2.00 7.63
CA GLU A 66 -8.35 -3.31 7.79
C GLU A 66 -6.82 -3.20 7.77
N LYS A 67 -6.20 -3.33 8.94
CA LYS A 67 -4.73 -3.20 9.10
C LYS A 67 -3.94 -4.15 8.19
N GLY A 68 -4.46 -5.35 7.93
CA GLY A 68 -3.82 -6.33 7.03
C GLY A 68 -3.75 -5.91 5.57
N LEU A 69 -4.61 -4.97 5.15
CA LEU A 69 -4.64 -4.43 3.79
C LEU A 69 -3.84 -3.12 3.64
N ASP A 70 -3.37 -2.53 4.74
CA ASP A 70 -2.56 -1.33 4.75
C ASP A 70 -1.08 -1.64 4.51
N ILE A 71 -0.56 -1.23 3.35
CA ILE A 71 0.82 -1.43 2.87
C ILE A 71 1.84 -0.78 3.81
N PHE A 72 1.47 0.31 4.49
CA PHE A 72 2.38 1.07 5.34
C PHE A 72 2.38 0.55 6.79
N SER A 73 1.36 -0.21 7.20
CA SER A 73 1.13 -0.58 8.59
C SER A 73 2.29 -1.35 9.26
N GLN A 74 3.01 -2.17 8.50
CA GLN A 74 4.15 -2.96 9.01
C GLN A 74 5.46 -2.17 9.04
N CYS A 75 5.52 -1.04 8.34
CA CYS A 75 6.70 -0.20 8.22
C CYS A 75 6.49 1.17 8.87
N ARG A 76 5.51 1.29 9.77
CA ARG A 76 5.23 2.52 10.51
C ARG A 76 5.44 2.29 11.99
N ASN A 77 6.27 3.14 12.58
CA ASN A 77 6.50 3.20 14.02
C ASN A 77 5.75 4.42 14.57
N VAL A 78 4.42 4.37 14.52
CA VAL A 78 3.60 5.40 15.18
C VAL A 78 3.29 4.88 16.59
N GLN A 79 3.79 5.62 17.58
CA GLN A 79 3.35 5.49 18.97
C GLN A 79 1.92 5.95 19.13
#